data_AF-A0A387HNE1-F1
#
_entry.id   AF-A0A387HNE1-F1
#
_cell.length_a   1.000
_cell.length_b   1.000
_cell.length_c   1.000
_cell.angle_alpha   90.00
_cell.angle_beta   90.00
_cell.angle_gamma   90.00
#
_symmetry.space_group_name_H-M   'P 1'
#
loop_
_entity.id
_entity.type
_entity.pdbx_description
1 polymer ?
#
loop_
_entity_poly.entity_id
_entity_poly.type
_entity_poly.pdbx_seq_one_letter_code
_entity_poly.pdbx_strand_id
1 'polypeptide(L)'
;MRANEQDGKIVITVDRDEVSRMTGIMAESLSLLTRSEFYIRTGCSKPNVEELVERLQGVAAGTTGAFELDLSVGVEAEENPRRPRN
;
A
#
# COMPACT_ATOMS: atom_id res chain seq x y z
N MET A 1 3.71 16.28 7.59
CA MET A 1 2.53 15.41 7.75
C MET A 1 1.68 15.85 8.94
N ARG A 2 0.36 15.88 8.81
CA ARG A 2 -0.60 16.08 9.90
C ARG A 2 -1.71 15.03 9.79
N ALA A 3 -2.15 14.48 10.91
CA ALA A 3 -3.28 13.56 10.95
C ALA A 3 -4.36 14.13 11.88
N ASN A 4 -5.60 14.05 11.48
CA ASN A 4 -6.75 14.44 12.29
C ASN A 4 -7.97 13.55 11.99
N GLU A 5 -8.84 13.40 12.98
CA GLU A 5 -10.13 12.73 12.78
C GLU A 5 -11.18 13.75 12.32
N GLN A 6 -11.94 13.40 11.29
CA GLN A 6 -13.10 14.16 10.80
C GLN A 6 -14.21 13.18 10.41
N ASP A 7 -15.38 13.30 11.02
CA ASP A 7 -16.56 12.47 10.73
C ASP A 7 -16.28 10.95 10.75
N GLY A 8 -15.48 10.49 11.72
CA GLY A 8 -15.06 9.09 11.86
C GLY A 8 -14.03 8.63 10.83
N LYS A 9 -13.46 9.54 10.04
CA LYS A 9 -12.37 9.28 9.09
C LYS A 9 -11.06 9.85 9.61
N ILE A 10 -9.98 9.12 9.39
CA ILE A 10 -8.64 9.66 9.58
C ILE A 10 -8.25 10.39 8.31
N VAL A 11 -8.08 11.71 8.41
CA VAL A 11 -7.58 12.55 7.33
C VAL A 11 -6.09 12.77 7.57
N ILE A 12 -5.28 12.39 6.59
CA ILE A 12 -3.84 12.62 6.61
C ILE A 12 -3.50 13.66 5.55
N THR A 13 -2.99 14.80 5.99
CA THR A 13 -2.47 15.84 5.11
C THR A 13 -0.96 15.71 4.99
N VAL A 14 -0.49 15.55 3.77
CA VAL A 14 0.92 15.35 3.43
C VAL A 14 1.26 16.29 2.27
N ASP A 15 2.45 16.90 2.30
CA ASP A 15 2.93 17.67 1.15
C ASP A 15 3.40 16.73 0.01
N ARG A 16 3.49 17.28 -1.19
CA ARG A 16 3.82 16.52 -2.40
C ARG A 16 5.18 15.81 -2.30
N ASP A 17 6.19 16.49 -1.77
CA ASP A 17 7.55 15.96 -1.69
C ASP A 17 7.64 14.81 -0.70
N GLU A 18 6.89 14.90 0.40
CA GLU A 18 6.77 13.84 1.39
C GLU A 18 6.01 12.63 0.84
N VAL A 19 4.90 12.82 0.10
CA VAL A 19 4.23 11.70 -0.60
C VAL A 19 5.18 11.02 -1.58
N SER A 20 5.97 11.80 -2.33
CA SER A 20 6.98 11.28 -3.27
C SER A 20 8.04 10.43 -2.56
N ARG A 21 8.60 10.93 -1.44
CA ARG A 21 9.58 10.17 -0.63
C ARG A 21 8.99 8.88 -0.07
N MET A 22 7.80 8.97 0.54
CA MET A 22 7.12 7.82 1.15
C MET A 22 6.84 6.73 0.12
N THR A 23 6.28 7.10 -1.04
CA THR A 23 5.97 6.15 -2.10
C THR A 23 7.20 5.51 -2.72
N GLY A 24 8.32 6.23 -2.81
CA GLY A 24 9.61 5.66 -3.22
C GLY A 24 10.08 4.54 -2.28
N ILE A 25 10.05 4.79 -0.97
CA ILE A 25 10.45 3.79 0.05
C ILE A 25 9.51 2.58 0.04
N MET A 26 8.21 2.80 -0.11
CA MET A 26 7.23 1.73 -0.19
C MET A 26 7.42 0.87 -1.44
N ALA A 27 7.63 1.51 -2.61
CA ALA A 27 7.90 0.81 -3.87
C ALA A 27 9.17 -0.06 -3.78
N GLU A 28 10.25 0.49 -3.21
CA GLU A 28 11.49 -0.26 -3.00
C GLU A 28 11.24 -1.47 -2.09
N SER A 29 10.58 -1.26 -0.95
CA SER A 29 10.26 -2.33 0.01
C SER A 29 9.40 -3.44 -0.61
N LEU A 30 8.43 -3.07 -1.45
CA LEU A 30 7.59 -4.02 -2.19
C LEU A 30 8.39 -4.83 -3.22
N SER A 31 9.36 -4.22 -3.89
CA SER A 31 10.18 -4.90 -4.90
C SER A 31 11.15 -5.92 -4.31
N LEU A 32 11.56 -5.74 -3.04
CA LEU A 32 12.51 -6.60 -2.34
C LEU A 32 11.88 -7.86 -1.73
N LEU A 33 10.56 -7.89 -1.55
CA LEU A 33 9.86 -8.97 -0.86
C LEU A 33 9.01 -9.79 -1.83
N THR A 34 9.02 -11.12 -1.68
CA THR A 34 8.01 -11.96 -2.32
C THR A 34 6.62 -11.69 -1.75
N ARG A 35 5.57 -12.10 -2.46
CA ARG A 35 4.17 -11.97 -2.00
C ARG A 35 3.95 -12.55 -0.61
N SER A 36 4.42 -13.77 -0.39
CA SER A 36 4.28 -14.46 0.89
C SER A 36 5.11 -13.83 2.00
N GLU A 37 6.34 -13.37 1.74
CA GLU A 37 7.14 -12.65 2.75
C GLU A 37 6.51 -11.32 3.16
N PHE A 38 5.97 -10.58 2.19
CA PHE A 38 5.27 -9.33 2.44
C PHE A 38 4.04 -9.55 3.33
N TYR A 39 3.24 -10.57 2.99
CA TYR A 39 2.07 -10.94 3.78
C TYR A 39 2.44 -11.37 5.21
N ILE A 40 3.46 -12.23 5.37
CA ILE A 40 3.91 -12.68 6.71
C ILE A 40 4.35 -11.51 7.60
N ARG A 41 4.95 -10.46 7.02
CA ARG A 41 5.45 -9.30 7.79
C ARG A 41 4.37 -8.27 8.11
N THR A 42 3.39 -8.09 7.22
CA THR A 42 2.45 -6.96 7.28
C THR A 42 1.01 -7.36 7.53
N GLY A 43 0.63 -8.61 7.22
CA GLY A 43 -0.75 -9.07 7.17
C GLY A 43 -1.56 -8.51 5.99
N CYS A 44 -0.95 -7.66 5.15
CA CYS A 44 -1.62 -7.01 4.03
C CYS A 44 -1.50 -7.83 2.74
N SER A 45 -2.49 -7.71 1.87
CA SER A 45 -2.39 -8.22 0.50
C SER A 45 -1.36 -7.41 -0.28
N LYS A 46 -0.34 -8.08 -0.85
CA LYS A 46 0.72 -7.37 -1.58
C LYS A 46 0.17 -6.59 -2.79
N PRO A 47 -0.70 -7.17 -3.65
CA PRO A 47 -1.30 -6.45 -4.76
C PRO A 47 -2.06 -5.16 -4.37
N ASN A 48 -2.80 -5.17 -3.26
CA ASN A 48 -3.53 -3.98 -2.80
C ASN A 48 -2.57 -2.84 -2.42
N VAL A 49 -1.45 -3.18 -1.78
CA VAL A 49 -0.43 -2.18 -1.40
C VAL A 49 0.36 -1.71 -2.61
N GLU A 50 0.60 -2.57 -3.61
CA GLU A 50 1.17 -2.18 -4.90
C GLU A 50 0.27 -1.16 -5.61
N GLU A 51 -1.05 -1.39 -5.67
CA GLU A 51 -2.00 -0.43 -6.23
C GLU A 51 -2.00 0.89 -5.45
N LEU A 52 -2.01 0.84 -4.11
CA LEU A 52 -1.92 2.06 -3.28
C LEU A 52 -0.70 2.90 -3.63
N VAL A 53 0.46 2.27 -3.76
CA VAL A 53 1.72 2.95 -4.09
C VAL A 53 1.64 3.59 -5.47
N GLU A 54 1.12 2.88 -6.48
CA GLU A 54 0.93 3.42 -7.82
C GLU A 54 0.01 4.65 -7.83
N ARG A 55 -1.12 4.59 -7.12
CA ARG A 55 -2.06 5.72 -7.00
C ARG A 55 -1.42 6.93 -6.31
N LEU A 56 -0.69 6.70 -5.23
CA LEU A 56 0.01 7.77 -4.51
C LEU A 56 1.15 8.39 -5.35
N GLN A 57 1.85 7.60 -6.16
CA GLN A 57 2.81 8.11 -7.14
C GLN A 57 2.11 8.99 -8.19
N GLY A 58 0.93 8.61 -8.66
CA GLY A 58 0.10 9.44 -9.53
C GLY A 58 -0.31 10.77 -8.89
N VAL A 59 -0.66 10.77 -7.60
CA VAL A 59 -0.93 11.99 -6.83
C VAL A 59 0.34 12.86 -6.73
N ALA A 60 1.48 12.27 -6.38
CA ALA A 60 2.76 12.97 -6.33
C ALA A 60 3.20 13.50 -7.71
N ALA A 61 2.84 12.84 -8.80
CA ALA A 61 3.08 13.32 -10.16
C ALA A 61 2.10 14.42 -10.60
N GLY A 62 0.97 14.57 -9.91
CA GLY A 62 -0.12 15.47 -10.29
C GLY A 62 -1.00 14.91 -11.42
N THR A 63 -0.89 13.61 -11.72
CA THR A 63 -1.71 12.92 -12.73
C THR A 63 -3.01 12.36 -12.13
N THR A 64 -3.07 12.24 -10.81
CA THR A 64 -4.26 11.79 -10.07
C THR A 64 -4.69 12.88 -9.07
N GLY A 65 -5.94 13.32 -9.17
CA GLY A 65 -6.49 14.33 -8.24
C GLY A 65 -7.12 13.73 -6.99
N ALA A 66 -7.84 12.62 -7.14
CA ALA A 66 -8.46 11.86 -6.06
C ALA A 66 -8.66 10.40 -6.50
N PHE A 67 -8.64 9.48 -5.54
CA PHE A 67 -8.98 8.08 -5.76
C PHE A 67 -9.55 7.48 -4.48
N GLU A 68 -10.33 6.42 -4.65
CA GLU A 68 -10.81 5.57 -3.57
C GLU A 68 -10.27 4.17 -3.82
N LEU A 69 -9.73 3.54 -2.77
CA LEU A 69 -9.13 2.22 -2.84
C LEU A 69 -9.56 1.43 -1.62
N ASP A 70 -10.08 0.21 -1.86
CA ASP A 70 -10.38 -0.73 -0.79
C ASP A 70 -9.12 -1.51 -0.43
N LEU A 71 -8.59 -1.28 0.76
CA LEU A 71 -7.40 -1.95 1.28
C LEU A 71 -7.81 -3.13 2.15
N SER A 72 -8.16 -4.24 1.51
CA SER A 72 -8.51 -5.46 2.23
C SER A 72 -7.28 -6.12 2.85
N VAL A 73 -7.50 -6.79 3.99
CA VAL A 73 -6.50 -7.65 4.63
C VAL A 73 -6.14 -8.83 3.73
N GLY A 74 -4.89 -9.28 3.78
CA GLY A 74 -4.46 -10.44 3.01
C GLY A 74 -5.06 -11.74 3.56
N VAL A 75 -5.35 -12.68 2.66
CA VAL A 75 -5.80 -14.03 3.01
C VAL A 75 -4.65 -15.00 2.83
N GLU A 76 -4.25 -15.74 3.89
CA GLU A 76 -3.08 -16.65 3.85
C GLU A 76 -3.12 -17.61 2.66
N ALA A 77 -4.30 -18.17 2.34
CA ALA A 77 -4.46 -19.10 1.22
C ALA A 77 -4.12 -18.49 -0.15
N GLU A 78 -4.33 -17.18 -0.32
CA GLU A 78 -4.08 -16.44 -1.57
C GLU A 78 -2.65 -15.87 -1.61
N GLU A 79 -2.18 -15.37 -0.47
CA GLU A 79 -0.89 -14.70 -0.35
C GLU A 79 0.27 -15.69 -0.17
N ASN A 80 0.01 -16.86 0.43
CA ASN A 80 0.96 -17.93 0.66
C ASN A 80 0.35 -19.30 0.36
N PRO A 81 0.00 -19.60 -0.91
CA PRO A 81 -0.57 -20.88 -1.27
C PRO A 81 0.43 -21.99 -0.94
N ARG A 82 0.09 -22.81 0.05
CA ARG A 82 0.93 -23.96 0.44
C ARG A 82 1.10 -24.84 -0.79
N ARG A 83 2.36 -25.08 -1.19
CA ARG A 83 2.63 -26.09 -2.22
C ARG A 83 2.03 -27.42 -1.76
N PRO A 84 1.26 -28.14 -2.61
CA PRO A 84 0.85 -29.49 -2.28
C PRO A 84 2.10 -30.31 -1.98
N ARG A 85 2.11 -30.94 -0.80
CA ARG A 85 3.09 -31.97 -0.47
C ARG A 85 2.74 -33.19 -1.31
N ASN A 86 3.38 -33.35 -2.46
CA ASN A 86 3.41 -34.61 -3.19
C ASN A 86 4.34 -35.59 -2.49
#